data_AF-A0A927LJD9-F1
#
_entry.id   AF-A0A927LJD9-F1
#
_cell.length_a   1.000
_cell.length_b   1.000
_cell.length_c   1.000
_cell.angle_alpha   90.00
_cell.angle_beta   90.00
_cell.angle_gamma   90.00
#
_symmetry.space_group_name_H-M   'P 1'
#
loop_
_entity.id
_entity.type
_entity.pdbx_description
1 polymer ?
#
loop_
_entity_poly.entity_id
_entity_poly.type
_entity_poly.pdbx_seq_one_letter_code
_entity_poly.pdbx_strand_id
1 'polypeptide(L)' 'MSKNQIIEKLGKCYAPIDSTNNYIEIYYRIQAPKDTKGKILENYNMPVYYASYKLRDDKLDNYEFGFEYP' A
#
# COMPACT_ATOMS: atom_id res chain seq x y z
N MET A 1 -5.13 1.06 13.43
CA MET A 1 -3.79 1.16 12.82
C MET A 1 -3.51 2.62 12.53
N SER A 2 -2.38 3.16 12.98
CA SER A 2 -1.93 4.53 12.68
C SER A 2 -1.04 4.56 11.44
N LYS A 3 -0.88 5.74 10.82
CA LYS A 3 -0.04 5.97 9.62
C LYS A 3 1.32 5.29 9.72
N ASN A 4 2.03 5.45 10.84
CA ASN A 4 3.35 4.85 11.07
C ASN A 4 3.36 3.31 11.00
N GLN A 5 2.37 2.62 11.55
CA GLN A 5 2.34 1.16 11.51
C GLN A 5 2.12 0.61 10.09
N ILE A 6 1.33 1.33 9.28
CA ILE A 6 1.10 0.98 7.89
C ILE A 6 2.40 1.18 7.08
N ILE A 7 3.10 2.27 7.34
CA ILE A 7 4.41 2.59 6.75
C ILE A 7 5.47 1.54 7.13
N GLU A 8 5.53 1.12 8.39
CA GLU A 8 6.47 0.10 8.86
C GLU A 8 6.21 -1.27 8.22
N LYS A 9 4.95 -1.65 8.03
CA LYS A 9 4.58 -2.91 7.35
C LYS A 9 4.84 -2.87 5.84
N LEU A 10 4.55 -1.75 5.18
CA LEU A 10 4.64 -1.64 3.71
C LEU A 10 6.06 -1.27 3.22
N GLY A 11 6.91 -0.71 4.08
CA GLY A 11 8.26 -0.29 3.70
C GLY A 11 8.26 0.99 2.86
N LYS A 12 9.33 1.28 2.10
CA LYS A 12 9.52 2.56 1.38
C LYS A 12 8.69 2.71 0.08
N CYS A 13 7.81 1.77 -0.25
CA CYS A 13 7.12 1.72 -1.56
C CYS A 13 5.68 2.29 -1.52
N TYR A 14 5.41 3.26 -0.65
CA TYR A 14 4.11 3.94 -0.61
C TYR A 14 4.25 5.41 -1.00
N ALA A 15 3.23 5.92 -1.69
CA ALA A 15 3.01 7.34 -1.91
C ALA A 15 1.87 7.78 -0.99
N PRO A 16 2.15 8.50 0.10
CA PRO A 16 1.09 9.08 0.92
C PRO A 16 0.49 10.27 0.16
N ILE A 17 -0.80 10.19 -0.11
CA ILE A 17 -1.64 11.26 -0.63
C ILE A 17 -2.39 11.83 0.58
N ASP A 18 -1.81 12.83 1.21
CA ASP A 18 -2.47 13.57 2.28
C ASP A 18 -3.50 14.52 1.64
N SER A 19 -4.79 14.26 1.82
CA SER A 19 -5.87 15.17 1.42
C SER A 19 -6.20 16.10 2.59
N THR A 20 -6.46 17.38 2.31
CA THR A 20 -6.46 18.51 3.25
C THR A 20 -7.59 18.51 4.30
N ASN A 21 -8.17 17.36 4.66
CA ASN A 21 -9.39 17.27 5.47
C ASN A 21 -9.38 16.07 6.45
N ASN A 22 -8.31 15.93 7.26
CA ASN A 22 -8.09 14.79 8.17
C ASN A 22 -8.16 13.41 7.49
N TYR A 23 -7.92 13.38 6.17
CA TYR A 23 -8.04 12.20 5.33
C TYR A 23 -6.71 11.91 4.65
N ILE A 24 -6.14 10.75 4.94
CA ILE A 24 -4.85 10.32 4.42
C ILE A 24 -5.10 9.07 3.59
N GLU A 25 -4.83 9.15 2.29
CA GLU A 25 -4.86 7.99 1.43
C GLU A 25 -3.42 7.53 1.17
N ILE A 26 -3.10 6.31 1.56
CA ILE A 26 -1.79 5.71 1.32
C ILE A 26 -1.96 4.76 0.15
N TYR A 27 -1.36 5.13 -0.98
CA TYR A 27 -1.32 4.25 -2.15
C TYR A 27 0.00 3.49 -2.18
N TYR A 28 -0.09 2.17 -2.24
CA TYR A 28 1.02 1.25 -2.30
C TYR A 28 0.94 0.47 -3.60
N ARG A 29 2.02 0.47 -4.37
CA ARG A 29 2.08 -0.28 -5.63
C ARG A 29 3.47 -0.85 -5.78
N ILE A 30 3.53 -2.16 -5.96
CA ILE A 30 4.76 -2.86 -6.34
C ILE A 30 4.56 -3.47 -7.72
N GLN A 31 5.61 -3.39 -8.55
CA GLN A 31 5.68 -4.06 -9.84
C GLN A 31 6.97 -4.88 -9.90
N ALA A 32 6.91 -6.07 -10.51
CA ALA A 32 8.11 -6.83 -10.81
C ALA A 32 8.98 -6.08 -11.85
N PRO A 33 10.32 -6.11 -11.74
CA PRO A 33 11.16 -6.77 -10.73
C PRO A 33 11.56 -5.84 -9.56
N LYS A 34 10.87 -4.71 -9.35
CA LYS A 34 11.21 -3.74 -8.29
C LYS A 34 10.85 -4.22 -6.87
N ASP A 35 10.19 -5.37 -6.73
CA ASP A 35 9.90 -6.01 -5.44
C ASP A 35 11.17 -6.53 -4.78
N THR A 36 11.88 -5.63 -4.10
CA THR A 36 13.18 -5.92 -3.50
C THR A 36 13.10 -6.35 -2.04
N LYS A 37 11.92 -6.24 -1.41
CA LYS A 37 11.78 -6.42 0.05
C LYS A 37 10.73 -7.45 0.47
N GLY A 38 9.72 -7.71 -0.36
CA GLY A 38 8.58 -8.55 0.02
C GLY A 38 8.62 -9.94 -0.62
N LYS A 39 9.18 -10.07 -1.83
CA LYS A 39 8.99 -11.24 -2.71
C LYS A 39 7.52 -11.66 -2.83
N ILE A 40 6.60 -10.74 -2.56
CA ILE A 40 5.16 -11.02 -2.54
C ILE A 40 4.73 -11.33 -3.97
N LEU A 41 5.21 -10.54 -4.93
CA LEU A 41 4.97 -10.77 -6.35
C LEU A 41 5.54 -12.10 -6.88
N GLU A 42 6.73 -12.48 -6.43
CA GLU A 42 7.32 -13.79 -6.78
C GLU A 42 6.53 -14.95 -6.15
N ASN A 43 6.14 -14.85 -4.88
CA ASN A 43 5.39 -15.90 -4.18
C ASN A 43 4.00 -16.14 -4.77
N TYR A 44 3.34 -15.09 -5.25
CA TYR A 44 2.02 -15.19 -5.88
C TYR A 44 2.06 -15.27 -7.41
N ASN A 45 3.26 -15.30 -8.01
CA ASN A 45 3.48 -15.31 -9.46
C ASN A 45 2.66 -14.23 -10.20
N MET A 46 2.59 -13.04 -9.62
CA MET A 46 1.76 -11.92 -10.10
C MET A 46 2.64 -10.74 -10.55
N PRO A 47 2.29 -10.06 -11.66
CA PRO A 47 3.09 -8.97 -12.20
C PRO A 47 3.01 -7.67 -11.38
N VAL A 48 1.85 -7.36 -10.81
CA VAL A 48 1.57 -6.10 -10.10
C VAL A 48 0.69 -6.35 -8.88
N TYR A 49 1.07 -5.73 -7.76
CA TYR A 49 0.28 -5.69 -6.53
C TYR A 49 0.01 -4.22 -6.21
N TYR A 50 -1.24 -3.91 -5.89
CA TYR A 50 -1.64 -2.60 -5.42
C TYR A 50 -2.45 -2.73 -4.15
N ALA A 51 -2.23 -1.81 -3.23
CA ALA A 51 -3.02 -1.65 -2.03
C ALA A 51 -3.25 -0.17 -1.76
N SER A 52 -4.48 0.19 -1.43
CA SER A 52 -4.85 1.53 -0.97
C SER A 52 -5.34 1.43 0.47
N TYR A 53 -4.82 2.31 1.32
CA TYR A 53 -5.27 2.44 2.70
C TYR A 53 -5.81 3.85 2.90
N LYS A 54 -7.08 3.94 3.27
CA LYS A 54 -7.76 5.20 3.55
C LYS A 54 -7.82 5.36 5.06
N LEU A 55 -7.21 6.41 5.57
CA LEU A 55 -7.25 6.78 6.98
C LEU A 55 -8.05 8.06 7.17
N ARG A 56 -8.88 8.09 8.19
CA ARG A 56 -9.64 9.25 8.64
C ARG A 56 -9.38 9.46 10.13
N ASP A 57 -9.02 10.68 10.54
CA ASP A 57 -8.67 10.99 11.93
C ASP A 57 -7.59 10.04 12.52
N ASP A 58 -6.55 9.77 11.72
CA ASP A 58 -5.45 8.82 12.02
C ASP A 58 -5.88 7.36 12.24
N LYS A 59 -7.15 7.02 11.99
CA LYS A 59 -7.67 5.65 12.04
C LYS A 59 -7.91 5.10 10.65
N LEU A 60 -7.55 3.83 10.45
CA LEU A 60 -7.91 3.10 9.23
C LEU A 60 -9.43 3.07 9.08
N ASP A 61 -9.91 3.67 7.99
CA ASP A 61 -11.32 3.75 7.62
C ASP A 61 -11.63 2.65 6.59
N ASN A 62 -10.82 2.56 5.54
CA ASN A 62 -10.98 1.58 4.47
C ASN A 62 -9.63 1.07 3.99
N TYR A 63 -9.62 -0.16 3.47
CA TYR A 63 -8.46 -0.72 2.79
C TYR A 63 -8.92 -1.53 1.58
N GLU A 64 -8.24 -1.36 0.45
CA GLU A 64 -8.47 -2.13 -0.76
C GLU A 64 -7.12 -2.71 -1.19
N PHE A 65 -7.12 -3.96 -1.63
CA PHE A 65 -5.93 -4.60 -2.17
C PHE A 65 -6.33 -5.40 -3.40
N GLY A 66 -5.41 -5.51 -4.34
CA GLY A 66 -5.64 -6.24 -5.56
C GLY A 66 -4.35 -6.62 -6.25
N PHE A 67 -4.51 -7.54 -7.18
CA PHE A 67 -3.46 -8.05 -8.01
C PHE A 67 -3.89 -7.88 -9.46
N GLU A 68 -2.98 -7.43 -10.29
CA GLU A 68 -3.19 -7.41 -11.73
C GLU A 68 -2.81 -8.80 -12.26
N TYR A 69 -3.74 -9.48 -12.93
CA TYR A 69 -3.43 -10.72 -13.63
C TYR A 69 -2.70 -10.40 -14.94
N PRO A 70 -1.69 -11.20 -15.32
CA PRO A 70 -0.98 -11.06 -16.59
C PRO A 70 -1.85 -11.36 -17.82
#